data_AF-A0AA85J7F5-F1
#
_entry.id   AF-A0AA85J7F5-F1
#
_cell.length_a   1.000
_cell.length_b   1.000
_cell.length_c   1.000
_cell.angle_alpha   90.00
_cell.angle_beta   90.00
_cell.angle_gamma   90.00
#
_symmetry.space_group_name_H-M   'P 1'
#
loop_
_entity.id
_entity.type
_entity.pdbx_description
1 polymer ?
#
loop_
_entity_poly.entity_id
_entity_poly.type
_entity_poly.pdbx_seq_one_letter_code
_entity_poly.pdbx_strand_id
1 'polypeptide(L)'
;MYSLFNKLLHLDIEQLNQLKRNKELLITHPDKDTEIVLMDRKDYIHKVLAILSKNNNLAALDKEKYKTKMQLTGIIRKLKSGQLISEKVHDSIPPTGSIIP
;
A
#
# COMPACT_ATOMS: atom_id res chain seq x y z
N MET A 1 28.65 0.63 1.28
CA MET A 1 27.66 1.67 0.88
C MET A 1 26.69 1.98 2.03
N TYR A 2 27.20 2.13 3.27
CA TYR A 2 26.36 2.38 4.48
C TYR A 2 26.81 3.62 5.28
N SER A 3 27.93 4.24 4.92
CA SER A 3 28.56 5.31 5.73
C SER A 3 27.93 6.69 5.57
N LEU A 4 27.05 6.90 4.59
CA LEU A 4 26.37 8.18 4.35
C LEU A 4 24.99 8.28 5.04
N PHE A 5 24.45 7.16 5.53
CA PHE A 5 23.11 7.10 6.14
C PHE A 5 23.00 7.89 7.45
N ASN A 6 24.08 7.99 8.24
CA ASN A 6 24.01 8.56 9.59
C ASN A 6 24.36 10.05 9.70
N LYS A 7 24.63 10.77 8.60
CA LYS A 7 25.24 12.11 8.66
C LYS A 7 24.29 13.30 8.45
N LEU A 8 22.99 13.05 8.27
CA LEU A 8 22.02 14.10 7.90
C LEU A 8 21.28 14.74 9.09
N LEU A 9 21.45 14.21 10.31
CA LEU A 9 20.75 14.71 11.51
C LEU A 9 21.19 16.11 11.98
N HIS A 10 22.26 16.66 11.39
CA HIS A 10 22.81 17.99 11.70
C HIS A 10 23.03 18.87 10.46
N LEU A 11 22.26 18.69 9.39
CA LEU A 11 22.33 19.62 8.26
C LEU A 11 21.53 20.89 8.55
N ASP A 12 22.21 22.02 8.45
CA ASP A 12 21.62 23.35 8.48
C ASP A 12 20.54 23.48 7.39
N ILE A 13 19.45 24.19 7.68
CA ILE A 13 18.28 24.35 6.79
C ILE A 13 18.71 24.90 5.42
N GLU A 14 19.73 25.76 5.40
CA GLU A 14 20.31 26.29 4.17
C GLU A 14 20.96 25.21 3.30
N GLN A 15 21.71 24.28 3.90
CA GLN A 15 22.35 23.18 3.18
C GLN A 15 21.31 22.20 2.65
N LEU A 16 20.24 21.94 3.41
CA LEU A 16 19.11 21.15 2.94
C LEU A 16 18.41 21.82 1.75
N ASN A 17 18.24 23.15 1.78
CA ASN A 17 17.68 23.90 0.68
C ASN A 17 18.56 23.87 -0.58
N GLN A 18 19.89 23.87 -0.42
CA GLN A 18 20.81 23.68 -1.55
C GLN A 18 20.71 22.27 -2.14
N LEU A 19 20.63 21.23 -1.28
CA LEU A 19 20.45 19.85 -1.73
C LEU A 19 19.11 19.63 -2.45
N LYS A 20 18.03 20.26 -1.98
CA LYS A 20 16.72 20.24 -2.65
C LYS A 20 16.74 20.83 -4.07
N ARG A 21 17.69 21.72 -4.39
CA ARG A 21 17.85 22.27 -5.75
C ARG A 21 18.47 21.27 -6.72
N ASN A 22 19.18 20.26 -6.22
CA ASN A 22 19.74 19.22 -7.07
C ASN A 22 18.64 18.27 -7.54
N LYS A 23 18.31 18.33 -8.83
CA LYS A 23 17.27 17.48 -9.45
C LYS A 23 17.67 16.01 -9.54
N GLU A 24 18.94 15.68 -9.43
CA GLU A 24 19.42 14.29 -9.44
C GLU A 24 19.20 13.59 -8.10
N LEU A 25 18.96 14.35 -7.03
CA LEU A 25 18.72 13.82 -5.70
C LEU A 25 17.22 13.79 -5.39
N LEU A 26 16.84 12.80 -4.60
CA LEU A 26 15.52 12.64 -4.02
C LEU A 26 15.66 12.67 -2.50
N ILE A 27 14.89 13.54 -1.87
CA ILE A 27 14.84 13.69 -0.41
C ILE A 27 13.42 13.33 0.03
N THR A 28 13.26 12.27 0.81
CA THR A 28 11.95 11.78 1.28
C THR A 28 11.92 11.63 2.79
N HIS A 29 10.75 11.84 3.38
CA HIS A 29 10.47 11.43 4.75
C HIS A 29 9.70 10.09 4.72
N PRO A 30 10.14 9.07 5.46
CA PRO A 30 9.38 7.86 5.67
C PRO A 30 8.19 8.11 6.62
N ASP A 31 7.08 7.39 6.41
CA ASP A 31 5.83 7.60 7.16
C ASP A 31 5.92 7.28 8.66
N LYS A 32 6.93 6.49 9.07
CA LYS A 32 7.04 5.96 10.45
C LYS A 32 8.33 6.35 11.18
N ASP A 33 9.23 7.08 10.52
CA ASP A 33 10.50 7.49 11.11
C ASP A 33 10.73 8.98 10.89
N THR A 34 11.48 9.60 11.80
CA THR A 34 11.86 11.01 11.74
C THR A 34 13.09 11.26 10.87
N GLU A 35 13.67 10.21 10.28
CA GLU A 35 14.88 10.29 9.49
C GLU A 35 14.61 10.74 8.04
N ILE A 36 15.45 11.64 7.54
CA ILE A 36 15.40 12.07 6.14
C ILE A 36 16.19 11.09 5.29
N VAL A 37 15.55 10.50 4.28
CA VAL A 37 16.20 9.59 3.34
C VAL A 37 16.63 10.37 2.10
N LEU A 38 17.93 10.27 1.76
CA LEU A 38 18.53 10.83 0.55
C LEU A 38 18.86 9.71 -0.44
N MET A 39 18.42 9.85 -1.68
CA MET A 39 18.59 8.84 -2.72
C MET A 39 18.97 9.48 -4.06
N ASP A 40 19.63 8.73 -4.93
CA ASP A 40 19.71 9.08 -6.35
C ASP A 40 18.34 8.90 -7.01
N ARG A 41 17.87 9.93 -7.71
CA ARG A 41 16.53 9.93 -8.32
C ARG A 41 16.41 8.90 -9.44
N LYS A 42 17.44 8.71 -10.26
CA LYS A 42 17.41 7.78 -11.39
C LYS A 42 17.35 6.34 -10.88
N ASP A 43 18.13 6.04 -9.85
CA ASP A 43 18.12 4.74 -9.18
C ASP A 43 16.79 4.47 -8.49
N TYR A 44 16.23 5.46 -7.78
CA TYR A 44 14.89 5.36 -7.19
C TYR A 44 13.82 5.04 -8.25
N ILE A 45 13.78 5.80 -9.34
CA ILE A 45 12.83 5.57 -10.43
C ILE A 45 13.01 4.18 -11.04
N HIS A 46 14.25 3.76 -11.33
CA HIS A 46 14.53 2.43 -11.86
C HIS A 46 14.05 1.32 -10.92
N LYS A 47 14.34 1.43 -9.63
CA LYS A 47 13.91 0.44 -8.62
C LYS A 47 12.40 0.37 -8.51
N VAL A 48 11.72 1.52 -8.48
CA VAL A 48 10.24 1.57 -8.44
C VAL A 48 9.66 0.94 -9.70
N LEU A 49 10.15 1.29 -10.89
CA LEU A 49 9.70 0.70 -12.15
C LEU A 49 9.98 -0.81 -12.22
N ALA A 50 11.11 -1.27 -11.67
CA ALA A 50 11.42 -2.70 -11.57
C ALA A 50 10.45 -3.44 -10.65
N ILE A 51 10.07 -2.85 -9.51
CA ILE A 51 9.05 -3.40 -8.60
C ILE A 51 7.69 -3.46 -9.29
N LEU A 52 7.28 -2.36 -9.94
CA LEU A 52 5.99 -2.27 -10.63
C LEU A 52 5.89 -3.25 -11.80
N SER A 53 6.97 -3.41 -12.58
CA SER A 53 7.01 -4.35 -13.71
C SER A 53 7.07 -5.82 -13.28
N LYS A 54 7.67 -6.12 -12.12
CA LYS A 54 7.70 -7.47 -11.54
C LYS A 54 6.37 -7.85 -10.87
N ASN A 55 5.60 -6.87 -10.40
CA ASN A 55 4.35 -7.06 -9.68
C ASN A 55 3.10 -7.19 -10.57
N ASN A 56 3.21 -7.91 -11.70
CA ASN A 56 2.03 -8.35 -12.49
C ASN A 56 1.10 -9.30 -11.69
N ASN A 57 1.50 -9.72 -10.49
CA ASN A 57 0.72 -10.55 -9.57
C ASN A 57 -0.33 -9.78 -8.75
N LEU A 58 -0.44 -8.46 -8.87
CA LEU A 58 -1.50 -7.70 -8.18
C LEU A 58 -2.91 -8.18 -8.57
N ALA A 59 -3.08 -8.64 -9.82
CA ALA A 59 -4.34 -9.23 -10.28
C ALA A 59 -4.67 -10.60 -9.63
N ALA A 60 -3.68 -11.30 -9.07
CA ALA A 60 -3.90 -12.59 -8.40
C ALA A 60 -4.49 -12.42 -6.99
N LEU A 61 -4.16 -11.33 -6.29
CA LEU A 61 -4.72 -11.00 -4.98
C LEU A 61 -6.23 -10.75 -5.03
N ASP A 62 -6.72 -10.19 -6.14
CA ASP A 62 -8.16 -10.00 -6.33
C ASP A 62 -8.89 -11.33 -6.50
N LYS A 63 -8.33 -12.28 -7.27
CA LYS A 63 -8.97 -13.59 -7.51
C LYS A 63 -9.23 -14.38 -6.22
N GLU A 64 -8.29 -14.36 -5.27
CA GLU A 64 -8.49 -15.04 -3.99
C GLU A 64 -9.51 -14.34 -3.10
N LYS A 65 -9.52 -13.00 -3.07
CA LYS A 65 -10.57 -12.22 -2.38
C LYS A 65 -11.96 -12.52 -2.95
N TYR A 66 -12.09 -12.62 -4.28
CA TYR A 66 -13.35 -12.98 -4.93
C TYR A 66 -13.81 -14.40 -4.58
N LYS A 67 -12.89 -15.37 -4.50
CA LYS A 67 -13.20 -16.76 -4.13
C LYS A 67 -13.73 -16.85 -2.69
N THR A 68 -13.07 -16.20 -1.74
CA THR A 68 -13.50 -16.16 -0.33
C THR A 68 -14.84 -15.46 -0.19
N LYS A 69 -15.07 -14.36 -0.93
CA LYS A 69 -16.36 -13.65 -0.96
C LYS A 69 -17.50 -14.56 -1.44
N MET A 70 -17.31 -15.29 -2.54
CA MET A 70 -18.33 -16.21 -3.05
C MET A 70 -18.67 -17.32 -2.06
N GLN A 71 -17.65 -17.87 -1.38
CA GLN A 71 -17.86 -18.91 -0.36
C GLN A 71 -18.67 -18.38 0.83
N LEU A 72 -18.35 -17.19 1.33
CA LEU A 72 -19.07 -16.54 2.43
C LEU A 72 -20.52 -16.22 2.07
N THR A 73 -20.77 -15.67 0.87
CA THR A 73 -22.14 -15.42 0.39
C THR A 73 -22.93 -16.72 0.26
N GLY A 74 -22.30 -17.80 -0.21
CA GLY A 74 -22.93 -19.13 -0.27
C GLY A 74 -23.32 -19.68 1.12
N ILE A 75 -22.46 -19.49 2.12
CA ILE A 75 -22.73 -19.91 3.51
C ILE A 75 -23.87 -19.09 4.12
N ILE A 76 -23.84 -17.77 3.99
CA ILE A 76 -24.90 -16.88 4.51
C ILE A 76 -26.26 -17.22 3.87
N ARG A 77 -26.29 -17.53 2.58
CA ARG A 77 -27.51 -17.96 1.88
C ARG A 77 -28.04 -19.29 2.43
N LYS A 78 -27.15 -20.24 2.74
CA LYS A 78 -27.52 -21.52 3.37
C LYS A 78 -28.08 -21.32 4.78
N LEU A 79 -27.50 -20.41 5.56
CA LEU A 79 -27.99 -20.05 6.89
C LEU A 79 -29.37 -19.39 6.85
N LYS A 80 -29.65 -18.53 5.86
CA LYS A 80 -30.99 -17.98 5.62
C LYS A 80 -31.99 -19.07 5.26
N SER A 81 -31.63 -19.96 4.33
CA SER A 81 -32.52 -21.06 3.94
C SER A 81 -32.79 -22.06 5.08
N GLY A 82 -31.85 -22.18 6.02
CA GLY A 82 -32.01 -22.99 7.24
C GLY A 82 -32.74 -22.28 8.38
N GLN A 83 -33.28 -21.08 8.18
CA GLN A 83 -33.94 -20.23 9.18
C GLN A 83 -33.08 -19.91 10.43
N LEU A 84 -31.77 -20.11 10.35
CA LEU A 84 -30.83 -19.81 11.43
C LEU A 84 -30.54 -18.32 11.57
N ILE A 85 -30.79 -17.55 10.51
CA ILE A 85 -30.73 -16.09 10.50
C ILE A 85 -32.01 -15.52 9.91
N SER A 86 -32.47 -14.40 10.45
CA SER A 86 -33.65 -13.70 9.92
C SER A 86 -33.31 -12.94 8.64
N GLU A 87 -34.33 -12.63 7.86
CA GLU A 87 -34.19 -11.85 6.62
C GLU A 87 -33.57 -10.47 6.87
N LYS A 88 -33.93 -9.83 8.00
CA LYS A 88 -33.30 -8.57 8.44
C LYS A 88 -31.80 -8.72 8.70
N VAL A 89 -31.36 -9.85 9.27
CA VAL A 89 -29.94 -10.09 9.56
C VAL A 89 -29.18 -10.40 8.26
N HIS A 90 -29.76 -11.20 7.37
CA HIS A 90 -29.19 -11.46 6.05
C HIS A 90 -28.97 -10.17 5.25
N ASP A 91 -29.97 -9.28 5.22
CA ASP A 91 -29.91 -8.04 4.44
C ASP A 91 -29.02 -6.98 5.08
N SER A 92 -28.77 -7.09 6.40
CA SER A 92 -27.83 -6.25 7.14
C SER A 92 -26.36 -6.66 7.00
N ILE A 93 -26.07 -7.84 6.42
CA ILE A 93 -24.72 -8.31 6.13
C ILE A 93 -24.50 -8.15 4.61
N PRO A 94 -24.17 -6.95 4.15
CA PRO A 94 -24.00 -6.74 2.72
C PRO A 94 -22.74 -7.48 2.25
N PRO A 95 -22.73 -8.04 1.03
CA PRO A 95 -21.54 -8.65 0.47
C PRO A 95 -20.60 -7.53 -0.03
N THR A 96 -19.96 -6.78 0.87
CA THR A 96 -19.16 -5.61 0.46
C THR A 96 -17.76 -5.62 1.05
N GLY A 97 -16.80 -5.74 0.13
CA GLY A 97 -15.46 -5.15 0.23
C GLY A 97 -15.28 -4.07 -0.83
N SER A 98 -16.35 -3.32 -1.13
CA SER A 98 -16.35 -2.27 -2.15
C SER A 98 -16.73 -0.95 -1.48
N ILE A 99 -15.70 -0.20 -1.11
CA ILE A 99 -15.76 1.25 -1.12
C ILE A 99 -15.54 1.64 -2.58
N ILE A 100 -16.52 2.32 -3.18
CA ILE A 100 -16.45 2.97 -4.50
C ILE A 100 -16.99 4.40 -4.25
N PRO A 101 -16.34 5.45 -4.79
CA PRO A 101 -16.13 6.75 -4.14
C PRO A 101 -17.36 7.63 -3.95
#